data_AF-A0A937NHL2-F1
#
_entry.id   AF-A0A937NHL2-F1
#
_cell.length_a   1.000
_cell.length_b   1.000
_cell.length_c   1.000
_cell.angle_alpha   90.00
_cell.angle_beta   90.00
_cell.angle_gamma   90.00
#
_symmetry.space_group_name_H-M   'P 1'
#
loop_
_entity.id
_entity.type
_entity.pdbx_description
1 polymer ?
#
loop_
_entity_poly.entity_id
_entity_poly.type
_entity_poly.pdbx_seq_one_letter_code
_entity_poly.pdbx_strand_id
1 'polypeptide(L)' 'PVIEATDRGIKVKVGDVPHPMEEKHYIEWVEIIADGESCRIFLKPGQEPEAEFDIKPQKVTAREYCSIHGLWKSG' A
#
# COMPACT_ATOMS: atom_id res chain seq x y z
N PRO A 1 -4.04 6.01 -0.18
CA PRO A 1 -2.64 5.54 0.00
C PRO A 1 -1.70 6.74 -0.06
N VAL A 2 -0.68 6.76 0.79
CA VAL A 2 0.33 7.81 0.87
C VAL A 2 1.67 7.19 0.50
N ILE A 3 2.35 7.78 -0.48
CA ILE A 3 3.60 7.26 -1.03
C ILE A 3 4.77 8.06 -0.42
N GLU A 4 5.68 7.37 0.25
CA GLU A 4 6.90 7.93 0.83
C GLU A 4 8.13 7.26 0.21
N ALA A 5 9.08 8.06 -0.29
CA ALA A 5 10.37 7.55 -0.71
C ALA A 5 11.25 7.26 0.52
N THR A 6 11.97 6.15 0.48
CA THR A 6 12.93 5.75 1.52
C THR A 6 14.30 5.48 0.89
N ASP A 7 15.34 5.29 1.72
CA ASP A 7 16.68 4.94 1.22
C ASP A 7 16.71 3.61 0.46
N ARG A 8 15.79 2.69 0.81
CA ARG A 8 15.67 1.36 0.22
C ARG A 8 14.77 1.36 -1.01
N GLY A 9 13.66 2.10 -0.98
CA GLY A 9 12.76 2.19 -2.13
C GLY A 9 11.54 3.03 -1.81
N ILE A 10 10.36 2.43 -1.82
CA ILE A 10 9.08 3.10 -1.57
C ILE A 10 8.39 2.45 -0.38
N LYS A 11 7.86 3.29 0.52
CA LYS A 11 6.92 2.89 1.55
C LYS A 11 5.54 3.45 1.22
N VAL A 12 4.53 2.61 1.26
CA VAL A 12 3.14 3.02 1.06
C VAL A 12 2.38 2.84 2.37
N LYS A 13 1.78 3.92 2.87
CA LYS A 13 0.91 3.92 4.06
C LYS A 13 -0.56 4.05 3.66
N VAL A 14 -1.45 3.48 4.46
CA VAL A 14 -2.90 3.60 4.25
C VAL A 14 -3.53 4.08 5.56
N GLY A 15 -4.00 5.33 5.67
CA GLY A 15 -3.81 6.52 4.82
C GLY A 15 -3.05 7.63 5.57
N ASP A 16 -3.42 8.90 5.40
CA ASP A 16 -2.85 10.01 6.19
C ASP A 16 -3.09 9.81 7.70
N VAL A 17 -4.27 9.30 8.04
CA VAL A 17 -4.57 8.66 9.32
C VAL A 17 -4.50 7.15 9.12
N PRO A 18 -3.81 6.39 9.99
CA PRO A 18 -3.71 4.94 9.85
C PRO A 18 -5.09 4.29 9.76
N HIS A 19 -5.29 3.48 8.73
CA HIS A 19 -6.51 2.75 8.51
C HIS A 19 -6.62 1.60 9.55
N PRO A 20 -7.84 1.26 10.01
CA PRO A 20 -8.03 0.10 10.88
C PRO A 20 -7.50 -1.19 10.27
N MET A 21 -6.96 -2.07 11.12
CA MET A 21 -6.46 -3.40 10.73
C MET A 21 -7.09 -4.48 11.61
N GLU A 22 -8.42 -4.46 11.72
CA GLU A 22 -9.20 -5.40 12.51
C GLU A 22 -9.68 -6.58 11.65
N GLU A 23 -10.02 -7.73 12.27
CA GLU A 23 -10.39 -8.96 11.53
C GLU A 23 -11.48 -8.77 10.48
N LYS A 24 -12.42 -7.84 10.71
CA LYS A 24 -13.56 -7.57 9.82
C LYS A 24 -13.38 -6.29 8.99
N HIS A 25 -12.32 -5.53 9.23
CA HIS A 25 -12.06 -4.25 8.60
C HIS A 25 -10.56 -3.98 8.56
N TYR A 26 -9.93 -4.36 7.45
CA TYR A 26 -8.50 -4.22 7.26
C TYR A 26 -8.15 -3.97 5.80
N ILE A 27 -6.91 -3.55 5.56
CA ILE A 27 -6.32 -3.50 4.24
C ILE A 27 -5.85 -4.91 3.88
N GLU A 28 -6.42 -5.51 2.85
CA GLU A 28 -6.06 -6.86 2.40
C GLU A 28 -4.71 -6.86 1.70
N TRP A 29 -4.43 -5.81 0.93
CA TRP A 29 -3.18 -5.67 0.21
C TRP A 29 -2.88 -4.22 -0.15
N VAL A 30 -1.59 -3.99 -0.34
CA VAL A 30 -1.03 -2.78 -0.94
C VAL A 30 -0.28 -3.19 -2.19
N GLU A 31 -0.44 -2.41 -3.25
CA GLU A 31 0.20 -2.66 -4.54
C GLU A 31 0.85 -1.40 -5.06
N ILE A 32 1.99 -1.57 -5.70
CA ILE A 32 2.64 -0.56 -6.52
C ILE A 32 2.64 -1.01 -7.98
N ILE A 33 2.44 -0.07 -8.88
CA ILE A 33 2.57 -0.25 -10.33
C ILE A 33 3.61 0.75 -10.80
N ALA A 34 4.68 0.23 -11.40
CA ALA A 34 5.79 1.03 -11.91
C ALA A 34 6.46 0.29 -13.06
N ASP A 35 6.95 1.03 -14.06
CA ASP A 35 7.78 0.51 -15.16
C ASP A 35 7.18 -0.70 -15.91
N GLY A 36 5.84 -0.78 -15.97
CA GLY A 36 5.12 -1.88 -16.63
C GLY A 36 4.92 -3.13 -15.76
N GLU A 37 5.40 -3.11 -14.52
CA GLU A 37 5.27 -4.20 -13.54
C GLU A 37 4.33 -3.80 -12.39
N SER A 38 3.84 -4.81 -11.68
CA SER A 38 3.05 -4.63 -10.46
C SER A 38 3.55 -5.55 -9.36
N CYS A 39 3.84 -4.98 -8.19
CA CYS A 39 4.19 -5.74 -6.99
C CYS A 39 3.12 -5.54 -5.92
N ARG A 40 2.66 -6.62 -5.31
CA ARG A 40 1.61 -6.61 -4.29
C ARG A 40 2.10 -7.28 -3.02
N ILE A 41 1.88 -6.62 -1.89
CA ILE A 41 2.11 -7.17 -0.55
C ILE A 41 0.73 -7.34 0.09
N PHE A 42 0.42 -8.58 0.48
CA PHE A 42 -0.78 -8.89 1.24
C PHE A 42 -0.52 -8.66 2.73
N LEU A 43 -1.47 -8.02 3.37
CA LEU A 43 -1.46 -7.77 4.81
C LEU A 43 -2.48 -8.65 5.51
N LYS A 44 -2.39 -8.70 6.83
CA LYS A 44 -3.28 -9.44 7.71
C LYS A 44 -3.80 -8.52 8.80
N PRO A 45 -4.97 -8.81 9.38
CA PRO A 45 -5.44 -8.13 10.57
C PRO A 45 -4.36 -8.09 11.68
N GLY A 46 -4.25 -6.97 12.38
CA GLY A 46 -3.27 -6.70 13.43
C GLY A 46 -1.91 -6.19 12.95
N GLN A 47 -1.63 -6.22 11.64
CA GLN A 47 -0.42 -5.60 11.07
C GLN A 47 -0.59 -4.08 10.93
N GLU A 48 0.52 -3.37 10.75
CA GLU A 48 0.45 -1.97 10.36
C GLU A 48 -0.10 -1.85 8.92
N PRO A 49 -0.94 -0.83 8.62
CA PRO A 49 -1.54 -0.65 7.30
C PRO A 49 -0.55 -0.01 6.31
N GLU A 50 0.60 -0.65 6.13
CA GLU A 50 1.69 -0.16 5.30
C GLU A 50 2.49 -1.30 4.66
N ALA A 51 3.20 -0.98 3.58
CA ALA A 51 4.05 -1.91 2.85
C ALA A 51 5.30 -1.22 2.30
N GLU A 52 6.45 -1.90 2.41
CA GLU A 52 7.72 -1.44 1.84
C GLU A 52 8.07 -2.25 0.59
N PHE A 53 8.49 -1.54 -0.46
CA PHE A 53 8.88 -2.10 -1.74
C PHE A 53 10.29 -1.64 -2.08
N ASP A 54 11.18 -2.60 -2.31
CA ASP A 54 12.58 -2.36 -2.67
C ASP A 54 12.71 -2.07 -4.18
N ILE A 55 12.05 -0.99 -4.62
CA ILE A 55 12.13 -0.48 -5.99
C ILE A 55 12.35 1.04 -6.00
N LYS A 56 12.99 1.54 -7.06
CA LYS A 56 13.29 2.98 -7.24
C LYS A 56 12.80 3.49 -8.60
N PRO A 57 11.48 3.53 -8.82
CA PRO A 57 10.91 3.93 -10.10
C PRO A 57 10.88 5.45 -10.27
N GLN A 58 10.85 5.92 -11.52
CA GLN A 58 10.65 7.35 -11.81
C GLN A 58 9.20 7.80 -11.61
N LYS A 59 8.25 6.88 -11.85
CA LYS A 59 6.82 7.09 -11.65
C LYS A 59 6.23 5.85 -11.02
N VAL A 60 5.37 6.06 -10.02
CA VAL A 60 4.72 4.99 -9.29
C VAL A 60 3.25 5.33 -9.10
N THR A 61 2.39 4.34 -9.25
CA THR A 61 1.02 4.40 -8.76
C THR A 61 0.90 3.40 -7.62
N ALA A 62 0.36 3.85 -6.49
CA ALA A 62 0.02 2.98 -5.37
C ALA A 62 -1.49 2.68 -5.37
N ARG A 63 -1.84 1.44 -5.05
CA ARG A 63 -3.21 0.98 -4.80
C ARG A 63 -3.28 0.29 -3.46
N GLU A 64 -4.44 0.36 -2.84
CA GLU A 64 -4.77 -0.40 -1.64
C GLU A 64 -6.19 -0.94 -1.76
N TYR A 65 -6.47 -2.04 -1.08
CA TYR A 65 -7.79 -2.61 -1.03
C TYR A 65 -8.22 -2.87 0.41
N CYS A 66 -9.23 -2.13 0.84
CA CYS A 66 -9.91 -2.35 2.10
C CYS A 66 -10.99 -3.41 1.93
N SER A 67 -11.08 -4.35 2.88
CA SER A 67 -12.05 -5.45 2.86
C SER A 67 -13.51 -5.00 2.80
N ILE A 68 -13.81 -3.75 3.23
CA ILE A 68 -15.17 -3.18 3.21
C ILE A 68 -15.32 -1.94 2.31
N HIS A 69 -14.26 -1.16 2.13
CA HIS A 69 -14.31 0.07 1.32
C HIS A 69 -13.77 -0.11 -0.11
N GLY A 70 -13.28 -1.31 -0.44
CA GLY A 70 -12.81 -1.66 -1.77
C GLY A 70 -11.50 -0.97 -2.15
N LEU A 71 -11.34 -0.71 -3.46
CA LEU A 71 -10.08 -0.27 -4.07
C LEU A 71 -9.90 1.25 -4.04
N TRP A 72 -8.73 1.70 -3.60
CA TRP A 72 -8.29 3.10 -3.71
C TRP A 72 -6.94 3.20 -4.41
N LYS A 73 -6.63 4.38 -4.97
CA LYS A 73 -5.39 4.65 -5.71
C LYS A 73 -4.84 6.05 -5.49
N SER A 74 -3.52 6.20 -5.61
CA SER A 74 -2.78 7.47 -5.65
C SER A 74 -1.59 7.35 -6.61
N GLY A 75 -1.16 8.44 -7.24
CA GLY A 75 -0.02 8.45 -8.16
C GLY A 75 0.42 9.86 -8.50
#